data_AF-A0A7J4V1B6-F1
#
_entry.id   AF-A0A7J4V1B6-F1
#
_cell.length_a   1.000
_cell.length_b   1.000
_cell.length_c   1.000
_cell.angle_alpha   90.00
_cell.angle_beta   90.00
_cell.angle_gamma   90.00
#
_symmetry.space_group_name_H-M   'P 1'
#
loop_
_entity.id
_entity.type
_entity.pdbx_description
1 polymer ?
#
loop_
_entity_poly.entity_id
_entity_poly.type
_entity_poly.pdbx_seq_one_letter_code
_entity_poly.pdbx_strand_id
1 'polypeptide(L)'
;MDACISVSVSVVFAISLLFGVAAAKTESATSEIVSDDAKVIADWSVLVYLVADNDLDPYTETDLQELKDGDSSELVNSLVLVDRLYEPAYLYCVEDNELVLLKELGE
;
A
#
# COMPACT_ATOMS: atom_id res chain seq x y z
N MET A 1 -24.32 33.42 -30.29
CA MET A 1 -24.20 32.65 -29.04
C MET A 1 -24.64 31.25 -29.43
N ASP A 2 -23.81 30.23 -29.64
CA ASP A 2 -22.51 29.92 -29.04
C ASP A 2 -21.72 28.96 -29.95
N ALA A 3 -20.53 29.36 -30.40
CA ALA A 3 -19.62 28.44 -31.12
C ALA A 3 -18.13 28.81 -30.98
N CYS A 4 -17.76 29.69 -30.03
CA CYS A 4 -16.38 30.17 -29.91
C CYS A 4 -15.64 29.68 -28.65
N ILE A 5 -16.23 28.79 -27.84
CA ILE A 5 -15.59 28.31 -26.59
C ILE A 5 -15.01 26.89 -26.74
N SER A 6 -15.44 26.10 -27.73
CA SER A 6 -15.05 24.68 -27.84
C SER A 6 -13.72 24.41 -28.56
N VAL A 7 -13.18 25.36 -29.32
CA VAL A 7 -11.96 25.12 -30.14
C VAL A 7 -10.67 25.35 -29.34
N SER A 8 -10.74 26.08 -28.23
CA SER A 8 -9.56 26.53 -27.49
C SER A 8 -8.93 25.45 -26.59
N VAL A 9 -9.71 24.46 -26.13
CA VAL A 9 -9.22 23.45 -25.16
C VAL A 9 -8.47 22.31 -25.85
N SER A 10 -8.92 21.90 -27.04
CA SER A 10 -8.36 20.74 -27.75
C SER A 10 -6.97 21.00 -28.34
N VAL A 11 -6.65 22.25 -28.71
CA VAL A 11 -5.32 22.62 -29.23
C VAL A 11 -4.29 22.68 -28.09
N VAL A 12 -4.69 23.12 -26.90
CA VAL A 12 -3.79 23.17 -25.73
C VAL A 12 -3.39 21.77 -25.27
N PHE A 13 -4.33 20.81 -25.28
CA PHE A 13 -4.04 19.43 -24.86
C PHE A 13 -3.09 18.69 -25.82
N ALA A 14 -3.17 18.97 -27.13
CA ALA A 14 -2.30 18.34 -28.13
C ALA A 14 -0.85 18.87 -28.10
N ILE A 15 -0.63 20.13 -27.72
CA ILE A 15 0.72 20.71 -27.62
C ILE A 15 1.47 20.18 -26.38
N SER A 16 0.76 19.88 -25.29
CA SER A 16 1.37 19.33 -24.06
C SER A 16 1.92 17.91 -24.19
N LEU A 17 1.47 17.13 -25.17
CA LEU A 17 1.95 15.75 -25.40
C LEU A 17 3.32 15.68 -26.09
N LEU A 18 3.76 16.75 -26.75
CA LEU A 18 5.00 16.76 -27.54
C LEU A 18 6.24 17.28 -26.79
N PHE A 19 6.08 17.80 -25.56
CA PHE A 19 7.20 18.26 -24.73
C PHE A 19 7.65 17.26 -23.65
N GLY A 20 7.02 16.08 -23.55
CA GLY A 20 7.31 15.10 -22.49
C GLY A 20 8.37 14.04 -22.80
N VAL A 21 8.90 13.93 -24.03
CA VAL A 21 9.70 12.77 -24.49
C VAL A 21 11.20 13.06 -24.66
N ALA A 22 11.69 14.21 -24.19
CA ALA A 22 13.09 14.61 -24.41
C ALA A 22 13.83 15.00 -23.12
N ALA A 23 13.78 14.15 -22.09
CA ALA A 23 14.67 14.29 -20.95
C ALA A 23 14.89 12.95 -20.22
N ALA A 24 15.52 11.98 -20.91
CA ALA A 24 16.27 10.92 -20.24
C ALA A 24 17.11 10.13 -21.27
N LYS A 25 18.13 10.77 -21.83
CA LYS A 25 19.21 10.02 -22.49
C LYS A 25 20.53 10.40 -21.82
N THR A 26 20.97 9.47 -20.98
CA THR A 26 22.38 9.11 -20.70
C THR A 26 23.29 10.22 -20.17
N GLU A 27 23.46 10.23 -18.85
CA GLU A 27 24.76 10.57 -18.24
C GLU A 27 25.34 9.30 -17.62
N SER A 28 26.41 8.82 -18.23
CA SER A 28 27.27 7.77 -17.70
C SER A 28 28.14 8.40 -16.61
N ALA A 29 27.68 8.38 -15.37
CA ALA A 29 28.50 8.62 -14.19
C ALA A 29 28.80 7.26 -13.56
N THR A 30 30.08 6.99 -13.34
CA THR A 30 30.61 5.82 -12.65
C THR A 30 29.92 5.69 -11.29
N SER A 31 28.94 4.80 -11.21
CA SER A 31 28.20 4.50 -9.99
C SER A 31 28.94 3.38 -9.29
N GLU A 32 29.44 3.70 -8.10
CA GLU A 32 29.88 2.67 -7.16
C GLU A 32 28.74 1.67 -7.00
N ILE A 33 29.03 0.38 -7.16
CA ILE A 33 28.09 -0.71 -6.96
C ILE A 33 27.82 -0.78 -5.44
N VAL A 34 26.99 0.12 -4.95
CA VAL A 34 26.17 -0.13 -3.78
C VAL A 34 25.04 -0.97 -4.33
N SER A 35 25.03 -2.25 -3.98
CA SER A 35 23.87 -3.11 -4.19
C SER A 35 22.72 -2.50 -3.40
N ASP A 36 21.97 -1.63 -4.06
CA ASP A 36 20.63 -1.25 -3.66
C ASP A 36 19.80 -2.53 -3.82
N ASP A 37 19.55 -3.23 -2.71
CA ASP A 37 18.50 -4.23 -2.68
C ASP A 37 17.24 -3.50 -3.10
N ALA A 38 16.86 -3.66 -4.37
CA ALA A 38 15.67 -3.06 -4.92
C ALA A 38 14.50 -3.59 -4.08
N LYS A 39 14.00 -2.77 -3.16
CA LYS A 39 12.91 -3.12 -2.26
C LYS A 39 11.74 -3.58 -3.13
N VAL A 40 11.38 -4.85 -3.01
CA VAL A 40 10.21 -5.39 -3.70
C VAL A 40 8.98 -4.65 -3.17
N ILE A 41 8.27 -3.98 -4.08
CA ILE A 41 7.04 -3.25 -3.78
C ILE A 41 5.88 -4.17 -4.15
N ALA A 42 5.06 -4.54 -3.17
CA ALA A 42 3.87 -5.34 -3.40
C ALA A 42 2.88 -4.60 -4.32
N ASP A 43 2.22 -5.36 -5.19
CA ASP A 43 1.20 -4.85 -6.11
C ASP A 43 -0.11 -4.49 -5.39
N TRP A 44 -0.41 -5.18 -4.29
CA TRP A 44 -1.66 -5.03 -3.54
C TRP A 44 -1.42 -4.88 -2.05
N SER A 45 -2.39 -4.27 -1.38
CA SER A 45 -2.47 -4.26 0.07
C SER A 45 -3.91 -4.53 0.49
N VAL A 46 -4.08 -5.51 1.38
CA VAL A 46 -5.36 -5.87 1.98
C VAL A 46 -5.30 -5.47 3.44
N LEU A 47 -6.28 -4.69 3.89
CA LEU A 47 -6.47 -4.39 5.30
C LEU A 47 -7.67 -5.16 5.82
N VAL A 48 -7.44 -6.03 6.79
CA VAL A 48 -8.48 -6.67 7.57
C VAL A 48 -8.68 -5.86 8.84
N TYR A 49 -9.89 -5.35 9.06
CA TYR A 49 -10.22 -4.61 10.27
C TYR A 49 -11.14 -5.45 11.17
N LEU A 50 -10.59 -5.91 12.28
CA LEU A 50 -11.30 -6.65 13.32
C LEU A 50 -11.78 -5.68 14.41
N VAL A 51 -13.07 -5.32 14.34
CA VAL A 51 -13.76 -4.57 15.41
C VAL A 51 -14.27 -5.60 16.42
N ALA A 52 -13.37 -6.07 17.28
CA ALA A 52 -13.59 -7.16 18.21
C ALA A 52 -13.92 -6.69 19.64
N ASP A 53 -14.05 -5.39 19.88
CA ASP A 53 -14.61 -4.82 21.11
C ASP A 53 -16.12 -5.12 21.23
N ASN A 54 -16.45 -6.40 21.39
CA ASN A 54 -17.77 -6.98 21.60
C ASN A 54 -17.64 -8.48 21.96
N ASP A 55 -18.77 -9.21 21.95
CA ASP A 55 -18.83 -10.64 22.27
C ASP A 55 -18.03 -11.55 21.32
N LEU A 56 -17.42 -11.01 20.26
CA LEU A 56 -16.55 -11.74 19.34
C LEU A 56 -15.06 -11.73 19.72
N ASP A 57 -14.62 -10.95 20.72
CA ASP A 57 -13.20 -10.93 21.16
C ASP A 57 -12.59 -12.33 21.41
N PRO A 58 -13.32 -13.32 21.96
CA PRO A 58 -12.77 -14.66 22.17
C PRO A 58 -12.35 -15.39 20.88
N TYR A 59 -12.84 -14.96 19.71
CA TYR A 59 -12.50 -15.55 18.41
C TYR A 59 -11.35 -14.84 17.70
N THR A 60 -11.00 -13.62 18.13
CA THR A 60 -9.94 -12.79 17.52
C THR A 60 -8.63 -13.56 17.34
N GLU A 61 -8.19 -14.29 18.36
CA GLU A 61 -6.93 -15.05 18.29
C GLU A 61 -6.99 -16.18 17.24
N THR A 62 -8.16 -16.81 17.08
CA THR A 62 -8.34 -17.84 16.05
C THR A 62 -8.28 -17.22 14.66
N ASP A 63 -8.99 -16.11 14.44
CA ASP A 63 -8.96 -15.38 13.15
C ASP A 63 -7.55 -14.87 12.83
N LEU A 64 -6.81 -14.38 13.84
CA LEU A 64 -5.42 -13.96 13.68
C LEU A 64 -4.52 -15.13 13.26
N GLN A 65 -4.71 -16.32 13.85
CA GLN A 65 -3.96 -17.51 13.44
C GLN A 65 -4.30 -17.94 12.01
N GLU A 66 -5.57 -17.89 11.61
CA GLU A 66 -6.00 -18.17 10.24
C GLU A 66 -5.39 -17.17 9.23
N LEU A 67 -5.27 -15.89 9.61
CA LEU A 67 -4.62 -14.86 8.80
C LEU A 67 -3.10 -15.05 8.71
N LYS A 68 -2.45 -15.56 9.76
CA LYS A 68 -1.02 -15.94 9.71
C LYS A 68 -0.79 -17.11 8.76
N ASP A 69 -1.69 -18.09 8.78
CA ASP A 69 -1.63 -19.26 7.88
C ASP A 69 -1.97 -18.86 6.43
N GLY A 70 -2.81 -17.84 6.26
CA GLY A 70 -3.12 -17.16 5.00
C GLY A 70 -1.98 -16.24 4.54
N ASP A 71 -0.95 -16.85 3.95
CA ASP A 71 0.34 -16.24 3.64
C ASP A 71 0.27 -14.84 2.99
N SER A 72 1.13 -13.94 3.48
CA SER A 72 1.56 -12.73 2.78
C SER A 72 2.51 -13.11 1.64
N SER A 73 2.47 -12.42 0.50
CA SER A 73 3.42 -12.69 -0.58
C SER A 73 4.16 -11.42 -0.98
N GLU A 74 5.25 -11.56 -1.72
CA GLU A 74 5.96 -10.42 -2.32
C GLU A 74 5.03 -9.49 -3.16
N LEU A 75 3.88 -10.00 -3.59
CA LEU A 75 2.89 -9.27 -4.39
C LEU A 75 1.75 -8.67 -3.56
N VAL A 76 1.56 -9.08 -2.31
CA VAL A 76 0.42 -8.66 -1.48
C VAL A 76 0.84 -8.43 -0.03
N ASN A 77 0.72 -7.19 0.42
CA ASN A 77 0.79 -6.87 1.85
C ASN A 77 -0.53 -7.28 2.52
N SER A 78 -0.45 -8.04 3.60
CA SER A 78 -1.59 -8.36 4.46
C SER A 78 -1.45 -7.58 5.76
N LEU A 79 -2.38 -6.65 6.00
CA LEU A 79 -2.40 -5.79 7.17
C LEU A 79 -3.61 -6.15 8.02
N VAL A 80 -3.45 -6.13 9.33
CA VAL A 80 -4.53 -6.39 10.27
C VAL A 80 -4.61 -5.25 11.28
N LEU A 81 -5.73 -4.54 11.30
CA LEU A 81 -6.06 -3.64 12.40
C LEU A 81 -7.00 -4.41 13.32
N VAL A 82 -6.63 -4.55 14.59
CA VAL A 82 -7.43 -5.25 15.59
C VAL A 82 -7.73 -4.32 16.74
N ASP A 83 -8.99 -4.27 17.13
CA ASP A 83 -9.51 -3.48 18.25
C ASP A 83 -10.25 -4.44 19.18
N ARG A 84 -9.68 -4.70 20.36
CA ARG A 84 -10.10 -5.77 21.28
C ARG A 84 -10.79 -5.20 22.51
N LEU A 85 -11.57 -6.03 23.20
CA LEU A 85 -12.42 -5.61 24.33
C LEU A 85 -11.64 -5.12 25.57
N TYR A 86 -10.43 -5.63 25.83
CA TYR A 86 -9.65 -5.30 27.03
C TYR A 86 -8.17 -5.00 26.74
N GLU A 87 -7.83 -4.80 25.47
CA GLU A 87 -6.47 -4.51 25.01
C GLU A 87 -6.49 -3.32 24.05
N PRO A 88 -5.41 -2.56 23.93
CA PRO A 88 -5.33 -1.47 22.96
C PRO A 88 -5.58 -1.94 21.53
N ALA A 89 -5.99 -1.02 20.65
CA ALA A 89 -6.01 -1.31 19.23
C ALA A 89 -4.58 -1.39 18.66
N TYR A 90 -4.34 -2.35 17.77
CA TYR A 90 -3.04 -2.58 17.14
C TYR A 90 -3.16 -2.68 15.62
N LEU A 91 -2.11 -2.25 14.92
CA LEU A 91 -1.91 -2.49 13.49
C LEU A 91 -0.72 -3.43 13.30
N TYR A 92 -0.97 -4.56 12.65
CA TYR A 92 0.01 -5.58 12.29
C TYR A 92 0.20 -5.67 10.77
N CYS A 93 1.37 -6.14 10.37
CA CYS A 93 1.64 -6.75 9.07
C CYS A 93 1.77 -8.26 9.28
N VAL A 94 1.22 -9.07 8.39
CA VAL A 94 1.56 -10.50 8.33
C VAL A 94 2.81 -10.63 7.46
N GLU A 95 3.88 -11.19 8.01
CA GLU A 95 5.14 -11.46 7.31
C GLU A 95 5.66 -12.84 7.74
N ASP A 96 6.00 -13.70 6.78
CA ASP A 96 6.54 -15.06 7.03
C ASP A 96 5.74 -15.87 8.07
N ASN A 97 4.41 -15.86 7.93
CA ASN A 97 3.45 -16.48 8.87
C ASN A 97 3.50 -15.93 10.31
N GLU A 98 4.00 -14.72 10.51
CA GLU A 98 4.05 -14.03 11.81
C GLU A 98 3.35 -12.67 11.77
N LEU A 99 2.81 -12.24 12.92
CA LEU A 99 2.28 -10.88 13.09
C LEU A 99 3.40 -9.94 13.52
N VAL A 100 3.79 -9.05 12.62
CA VAL A 100 4.75 -7.98 12.88
C VAL A 100 4.00 -6.73 13.31
N LEU A 101 4.19 -6.31 14.55
CA LEU A 101 3.57 -5.08 15.06
C LEU A 101 4.12 -3.85 14.33
N LEU A 102 3.24 -3.14 13.63
CA LEU A 102 3.59 -1.86 13.01
C LEU A 102 3.32 -0.69 13.94
N LYS A 103 2.18 -0.73 14.65
CA LYS A 103 1.77 0.38 15.50
C LYS A 103 0.76 -0.02 16.57
N GLU A 104 0.93 0.51 17.78
CA GLU A 104 -0.11 0.59 18.81
C GLU A 104 -0.92 1.88 18.61
N LEU A 105 -2.25 1.76 18.60
CA LEU A 105 -3.18 2.85 18.28
C LEU A 105 -3.88 3.41 19.53
N GLY A 106 -3.89 2.65 20.63
CA GLY A 106 -4.57 3.03 21.88
C GLY A 106 -6.06 2.69 21.86
N GLU A 107 -6.81 3.31 22.78
CA GLU A 107 -8.28 3.36 22.80
C GLU A 107 -8.78 4.81 22.59
#